data_AF-A0A7X9DKB9-F1
#
_entry.id   AF-A0A7X9DKB9-F1
#
_cell.length_a   1.000
_cell.length_b   1.000
_cell.length_c   1.000
_cell.angle_alpha   90.00
_cell.angle_beta   90.00
_cell.angle_gamma   90.00
#
_symmetry.space_group_name_H-M   'P 1'
#
loop_
_entity.id
_entity.type
_entity.pdbx_description
1 polymer ?
#
loop_
_entity_poly.entity_id
_entity_poly.type
_entity_poly.pdbx_seq_one_letter_code
_entity_poly.pdbx_strand_id
1 'polypeptide(L)' 'DIAIGAFGDTTAKAVKDAGLRLDVKAPTDAFKSMTQALDHFLKEQSKKK' A
#
# COMPACT_ATOMS: atom_id res chain seq x y z
N ASP A 1 -11.64 8.52 -0.68
CA ASP A 1 -11.15 7.39 0.11
C ASP A 1 -9.70 7.64 0.46
N ILE A 2 -9.30 7.54 1.74
CA ILE A 2 -7.90 7.67 2.16
C ILE A 2 -7.34 6.25 2.20
N ALA A 3 -6.27 5.99 1.44
CA ALA A 3 -5.55 4.74 1.49
C ALA A 3 -4.13 4.97 2.00
N ILE A 4 -3.71 4.12 2.92
CA ILE A 4 -2.41 4.26 3.56
C ILE A 4 -1.48 3.19 2.98
N GLY A 5 -0.50 3.67 2.25
CA GLY A 5 0.57 2.84 1.71
C GLY A 5 1.82 2.93 2.58
N ALA A 6 2.45 1.79 2.88
CA ALA A 6 3.77 1.75 3.50
C ALA A 6 4.79 1.09 2.59
N PHE A 7 5.99 1.68 2.60
CA PHE A 7 7.15 1.17 1.88
C PHE A 7 8.18 0.53 2.84
N GLY A 8 8.37 -0.77 2.75
CA GLY A 8 9.25 -1.59 3.59
C GLY A 8 8.56 -2.10 4.86
N ASP A 9 9.12 -3.17 5.42
CA ASP A 9 8.61 -3.75 6.67
C ASP A 9 8.69 -2.79 7.85
N THR A 10 9.71 -1.92 7.88
CA THR A 10 9.88 -0.90 8.93
C THR A 10 8.73 0.11 8.93
N THR A 11 8.37 0.63 7.75
CA THR A 11 7.27 1.60 7.61
C THR A 11 5.92 0.93 7.82
N ALA A 12 5.75 -0.31 7.36
CA ALA A 12 4.52 -1.08 7.59
C ALA A 12 4.29 -1.35 9.09
N LYS A 13 5.36 -1.62 9.84
CA LYS A 13 5.31 -1.71 11.31
C LYS A 13 4.95 -0.37 11.93
N ALA A 14 5.57 0.74 11.52
CA ALA A 14 5.27 2.07 12.04
C ALA A 14 3.79 2.47 11.81
N VAL A 15 3.22 2.13 10.64
CA VAL A 15 1.79 2.36 10.34
C VAL A 15 0.90 1.54 11.28
N LYS A 16 1.22 0.26 11.50
CA LYS A 16 0.46 -0.58 12.44
C LYS A 16 0.59 -0.13 13.89
N ASP A 17 1.78 0.29 14.30
CA ASP A 17 2.09 0.80 15.63
C ASP A 17 1.37 2.13 15.90
N ALA A 18 1.25 2.98 14.88
CA ALA A 18 0.42 4.19 14.89
C ALA A 18 -1.09 3.91 14.87
N GLY A 19 -1.53 2.64 14.86
CA GLY A 19 -2.95 2.27 14.82
C GLY A 19 -3.62 2.54 13.47
N LEU A 20 -2.85 2.73 12.41
CA LEU A 20 -3.34 3.03 11.07
C LEU A 20 -3.60 1.74 10.27
N ARG A 21 -4.68 1.74 9.49
CA ARG A 21 -4.98 0.66 8.52
C ARG A 21 -3.93 0.69 7.42
N LEU A 22 -3.32 -0.45 7.09
CA LEU A 22 -2.36 -0.57 6.00
C LEU A 22 -3.07 -1.14 4.76
N ASP A 23 -3.26 -0.33 3.73
CA ASP A 23 -3.92 -0.73 2.47
C ASP A 23 -2.95 -1.23 1.41
N VAL A 24 -1.78 -0.58 1.31
CA VAL A 24 -0.79 -0.89 0.28
C VAL A 24 0.54 -1.14 0.97
N LYS A 25 1.19 -2.28 0.65
CA LYS A 25 2.53 -2.61 1.12
C LYS A 25 3.43 -2.87 -0.09
N ALA A 26 4.59 -2.21 -0.13
CA ALA A 26 5.65 -2.45 -1.11
C ALA A 26 7.02 -2.35 -0.42
N PRO A 27 8.11 -2.98 -0.90
CA PRO A 27 8.07 -4.11 -1.80
C PRO A 27 7.40 -5.30 -1.09
N THR A 28 6.60 -6.04 -1.83
CA THR A 28 6.04 -7.34 -1.43
C THR A 28 6.33 -8.33 -2.54
N ASP A 29 6.17 -9.64 -2.31
CA ASP A 29 6.34 -10.65 -3.36
C ASP A 29 5.50 -10.35 -4.62
N ALA A 30 4.36 -9.68 -4.44
CA ALA A 30 3.49 -9.25 -5.53
C ALA A 30 3.94 -7.95 -6.24
N PHE A 31 4.61 -7.03 -5.53
CA PHE A 31 4.98 -5.72 -6.08
C PHE A 31 6.42 -5.35 -5.73
N LYS A 32 7.31 -5.37 -6.73
CA LYS A 32 8.73 -5.06 -6.54
C LYS A 32 9.03 -3.56 -6.39
N SER A 33 8.10 -2.68 -6.75
CA SER A 33 8.30 -1.23 -6.70
C SER A 33 7.03 -0.47 -6.30
N MET A 34 7.20 0.73 -5.73
CA MET A 34 6.09 1.62 -5.35
C MET A 34 5.23 2.01 -6.54
N THR A 35 5.83 2.24 -7.71
CA THR A 35 5.10 2.55 -8.95
C THR A 35 4.16 1.42 -9.35
N GLN A 36 4.58 0.17 -9.19
CA GLN A 36 3.78 -1.01 -9.53
C GLN A 36 2.64 -1.22 -8.51
N ALA A 37 2.92 -0.98 -7.23
CA ALA A 37 1.90 -1.01 -6.17
C ALA A 37 0.86 0.11 -6.35
N LEU A 38 1.29 1.31 -6.76
CA LEU A 38 0.40 2.45 -7.02
C LEU A 38 -0.48 2.20 -8.27
N ASP A 39 0.10 1.70 -9.37
CA ASP A 39 -0.64 1.35 -10.59
C ASP A 39 -1.72 0.30 -10.31
N HIS A 40 -1.38 -0.73 -9.54
CA HIS A 40 -2.35 -1.73 -9.10
C HIS A 40 -3.45 -1.11 -8.22
N PHE A 41 -3.09 -0.28 -7.25
CA PHE A 41 -4.05 0.40 -6.38
C PHE A 41 -4.99 1.32 -7.16
N LEU A 42 -4.47 2.12 -8.09
CA LEU A 42 -5.24 3.02 -8.96
C LEU A 42 -6.21 2.24 -9.86
N LYS A 43 -5.79 1.09 -10.41
CA LYS A 43 -6.63 0.21 -11.23
C LYS A 43 -7.76 -0.42 -10.42
N GLU A 44 -7.48 -0.93 -9.22
CA GLU A 44 -8.49 -1.52 -8.35
C GLU A 44 -9.49 -0.48 -7.83
N GLN A 45 -9.04 0.72 -7.49
CA GLN A 45 -9.92 1.84 -7.12
C GLN A 45 -10.79 2.30 -8.30
N SER A 46 -10.24 2.33 -9.52
CA SER A 46 -10.99 2.70 -10.73
C SER A 46 -12.08 1.69 -11.09
N LYS A 47 -11.89 0.40 -10.75
CA LYS A 47 -12.91 -0.65 -10.93
C LYS A 47 -14.01 -0.64 -9.85
N LYS A 48 -13.73 -0.05 -8.68
CA LYS A 48 -14.70 0.10 -7.58
C LYS A 48 -15.65 1.28 -7.76
N LYS A 49 -15.57 2.00 -8.87
CA LYS A 49 -16.44 3.13 -9.20
C LYS A 49 -17.74 2.70 -9.84
#